data_AF-A0A2V6GPU9-F1
#
_entry.id   AF-A0A2V6GPU9-F1
#
_cell.length_a   1.000
_cell.length_b   1.000
_cell.length_c   1.000
_cell.angle_alpha   90.00
_cell.angle_beta   90.00
_cell.angle_gamma   90.00
#
_symmetry.space_group_name_H-M   'P 1'
#
loop_
_entity.id
_entity.type
_entity.pdbx_description
1 polymer ?
#
loop_
_entity_poly.entity_id
_entity_poly.type
_entity_poly.pdbx_seq_one_letter_code
_entity_poly.pdbx_strand_id
1 'polypeptide(L)'
;MNETNRTLSPEELAKLQKKFSEIKHSINNALAVMMALSEMSQRRPDYAEKLATTVLNKAPQIVSGLQEFTQALNEKAGVKSAVAGDSK
;
A
#
# COMPACT_ATOMS: atom_id res chain seq x y z
N MET A 1 3.19 17.80 -30.23
CA MET A 1 2.88 16.63 -29.39
C MET A 1 1.88 17.11 -28.36
N ASN A 2 0.62 16.71 -28.47
CA ASN A 2 -0.43 17.19 -27.55
C ASN A 2 -0.26 16.46 -26.23
N GLU A 3 0.26 17.17 -25.22
CA GLU A 3 0.12 16.79 -23.83
C GLU A 3 -1.38 16.73 -23.54
N THR A 4 -1.97 15.53 -23.54
CA THR A 4 -3.34 15.32 -23.07
C THR A 4 -3.35 15.59 -21.57
N ASN A 5 -3.61 16.84 -21.20
CA ASN A 5 -3.92 17.27 -19.85
C ASN A 5 -5.26 16.65 -19.46
N ARG A 6 -5.25 15.36 -19.09
CA ARG A 6 -6.43 14.63 -18.63
C ARG A 6 -6.70 15.04 -17.19
N THR A 7 -7.54 16.04 -17.04
CA THR A 7 -8.10 16.41 -15.74
C THR A 7 -9.04 15.30 -15.28
N LEU A 8 -8.80 14.73 -14.11
CA LEU A 8 -9.70 13.74 -13.50
C LEU A 8 -11.07 14.36 -13.24
N SER A 9 -12.14 13.62 -13.55
CA SER A 9 -13.47 14.08 -13.15
C SER A 9 -13.63 14.03 -11.62
N PRO A 10 -14.50 14.86 -11.02
CA PRO A 10 -14.76 14.81 -9.58
C PRO A 10 -15.19 13.41 -9.09
N GLU A 11 -15.93 12.68 -9.91
CA GLU A 11 -16.37 11.31 -9.60
C GLU A 11 -15.21 10.31 -9.60
N GLU A 12 -14.27 10.45 -10.54
CA GLU A 12 -13.07 9.60 -10.60
C GLU A 12 -12.13 9.88 -9.44
N LEU A 13 -11.97 11.16 -9.07
CA LEU A 13 -11.22 11.55 -7.89
C LEU A 13 -11.84 10.99 -6.60
N ALA A 14 -13.16 11.07 -6.46
CA ALA A 14 -13.87 10.52 -5.29
C ALA A 14 -13.67 9.00 -5.17
N LYS A 15 -13.73 8.26 -6.30
CA LYS A 15 -13.44 6.82 -6.33
C LYS A 15 -12.01 6.51 -5.91
N LEU A 16 -11.04 7.29 -6.39
CA LEU A 16 -9.63 7.12 -6.05
C LEU A 16 -9.37 7.42 -4.56
N GLN A 17 -9.97 8.49 -4.02
CA GLN A 17 -9.88 8.83 -2.60
C GLN A 17 -10.49 7.75 -1.70
N LYS A 18 -11.61 7.14 -2.13
CA LYS A 18 -12.20 6.00 -1.42
C LYS A 18 -11.23 4.81 -1.40
N LYS A 19 -10.68 4.43 -2.56
CA LYS A 19 -9.68 3.34 -2.66
C LYS A 19 -8.46 3.61 -1.77
N PHE A 20 -7.94 4.84 -1.79
CA PHE A 20 -6.84 5.24 -0.91
C PHE A 20 -7.18 5.09 0.57
N SER A 21 -8.38 5.50 0.97
CA SER A 21 -8.82 5.41 2.37
C SER A 21 -8.92 3.97 2.86
N GLU A 22 -9.42 3.07 2.02
CA GLU A 22 -9.49 1.63 2.29
C GLU A 22 -8.09 1.02 2.47
N ILE A 23 -7.16 1.36 1.57
CA ILE A 23 -5.77 0.87 1.61
C ILE A 23 -5.06 1.42 2.85
N LYS A 24 -5.19 2.72 3.13
CA LYS A 24 -4.66 3.36 4.34
C LYS A 24 -5.19 2.66 5.60
N HIS A 25 -6.47 2.34 5.67
CA HIS A 25 -7.05 1.64 6.81
C HIS A 25 -6.45 0.24 6.98
N SER A 26 -6.32 -0.53 5.89
CA SER A 26 -5.70 -1.86 5.90
C SER A 26 -4.25 -1.82 6.39
N ILE A 27 -3.46 -0.85 5.90
CA ILE A 27 -2.07 -0.64 6.32
C ILE A 27 -2.00 -0.30 7.81
N ASN A 28 -2.82 0.64 8.28
CA ASN A 28 -2.85 1.02 9.70
C ASN A 28 -3.20 -0.16 10.60
N ASN A 29 -4.14 -1.01 10.19
CA ASN A 29 -4.48 -2.22 10.93
C ASN A 29 -3.30 -3.22 10.98
N ALA A 30 -2.64 -3.45 9.85
CA ALA A 30 -1.46 -4.30 9.79
C ALA A 30 -0.34 -3.80 10.72
N LEU A 31 -0.04 -2.50 10.68
CA LEU A 31 0.96 -1.86 11.51
C LEU A 31 0.59 -1.94 13.00
N ALA A 32 -0.67 -1.70 13.37
CA ALA A 32 -1.12 -1.81 14.75
C ALA A 32 -0.87 -3.21 15.33
N VAL A 33 -1.15 -4.27 14.55
CA VAL A 33 -0.87 -5.65 14.97
C VAL A 33 0.62 -5.90 15.12
N MET A 34 1.45 -5.44 14.17
CA MET A 34 2.91 -5.58 14.27
C MET A 34 3.48 -4.84 15.48
N MET A 35 3.00 -3.62 15.75
CA MET A 35 3.42 -2.83 16.92
C MET A 35 3.03 -3.52 18.22
N ALA A 36 1.79 -4.00 18.33
CA ALA A 36 1.34 -4.73 19.51
C ALA A 36 2.18 -6.00 19.74
N LEU A 37 2.48 -6.77 18.69
CA LEU A 37 3.33 -7.96 18.80
C LEU A 37 4.78 -7.62 19.17
N SER A 38 5.30 -6.47 18.71
CA SER A 38 6.61 -5.96 19.10
C SER A 38 6.66 -5.59 20.59
N GLU A 39 5.66 -4.87 21.10
CA GLU A 39 5.58 -4.53 22.53
C GLU A 39 5.38 -5.77 23.42
N MET A 40 4.66 -6.77 22.93
CA MET A 40 4.47 -8.02 23.63
C MET A 40 5.74 -8.88 23.63
N SER A 41 6.49 -8.92 22.52
CA SER A 41 7.73 -9.71 22.42
C SER A 41 8.83 -9.18 23.34
N GLN A 42 8.86 -7.86 23.60
CA GLN A 42 9.77 -7.27 24.59
C GLN A 42 9.53 -7.79 26.02
N ARG A 43 8.28 -8.11 26.37
CA ARG A 43 7.91 -8.60 27.71
C ARG A 43 7.86 -10.12 27.78
N ARG A 44 7.52 -10.77 26.68
CA ARG A 44 7.35 -12.23 26.55
C ARG A 44 8.01 -12.69 25.24
N PRO A 45 9.25 -13.20 25.29
CA PRO A 45 10.03 -13.60 24.11
C PRO A 45 9.28 -14.58 23.18
N ASP A 46 8.37 -15.39 23.72
CA ASP A 46 7.53 -16.33 22.97
C ASP A 46 6.70 -15.66 21.83
N TYR A 47 6.43 -14.35 21.93
CA TYR A 47 5.73 -13.61 20.88
C TYR A 47 6.63 -13.21 19.71
N ALA A 48 7.96 -13.36 19.81
CA ALA A 48 8.90 -13.00 18.75
C ALA A 48 8.67 -13.80 17.47
N GLU A 49 8.38 -15.11 17.59
CA GLU A 49 8.06 -15.95 16.43
C GLU A 49 6.75 -15.52 15.75
N LYS A 50 5.74 -15.17 16.54
CA LYS A 50 4.46 -14.65 16.04
C LYS A 50 4.63 -13.30 15.36
N LEU A 51 5.48 -12.43 15.90
CA LEU A 51 5.84 -11.17 15.28
C LEU A 51 6.52 -11.41 13.92
N ALA A 52 7.54 -12.25 13.86
CA ALA A 52 8.27 -12.57 12.64
C ALA A 52 7.34 -13.11 11.55
N THR A 53 6.48 -14.06 11.89
CA THR A 53 5.48 -14.63 10.97
C THR A 53 4.50 -13.56 10.49
N THR A 54 4.07 -12.66 11.38
CA THR A 54 3.16 -11.57 11.02
C THR A 54 3.81 -10.58 10.06
N VAL A 55 5.08 -10.22 10.30
CA VAL A 55 5.86 -9.34 9.42
C VAL A 55 6.01 -9.95 8.03
N LEU A 56 6.41 -11.23 7.94
CA LEU A 56 6.57 -11.96 6.68
C LEU A 56 5.26 -12.01 5.87
N ASN A 57 4.12 -12.10 6.54
CA ASN A 57 2.82 -12.17 5.87
C ASN A 57 2.24 -10.79 5.50
N LYS A 58 2.34 -9.81 6.38
CA LYS A 58 1.66 -8.52 6.21
C LYS A 58 2.49 -7.47 5.49
N ALA A 59 3.82 -7.53 5.56
CA ALA A 59 4.65 -6.59 4.80
C ALA A 59 4.44 -6.71 3.27
N PRO A 60 4.39 -7.91 2.66
CA PRO A 60 4.06 -8.04 1.24
C PRO A 60 2.65 -7.54 0.90
N GLN A 61 1.67 -7.73 1.80
CA GLN A 61 0.30 -7.23 1.59
C GLN A 61 0.25 -5.70 1.56
N ILE A 62 1.01 -5.03 2.43
CA ILE A 62 1.14 -3.57 2.42
C ILE A 62 1.72 -3.09 1.08
N VAL A 63 2.80 -3.72 0.61
CA VAL A 63 3.44 -3.36 -0.66
C VAL A 63 2.48 -3.58 -1.83
N SER A 64 1.79 -4.74 -1.89
CA SER A 64 0.80 -5.02 -2.93
C SER A 64 -0.30 -3.97 -2.97
N GLY A 65 -0.87 -3.62 -1.82
CA GLY A 65 -1.93 -2.60 -1.74
C GLY A 65 -1.45 -1.23 -2.24
N LEU A 66 -0.23 -0.83 -1.90
CA LEU A 66 0.35 0.43 -2.40
C LEU A 66 0.61 0.38 -3.92
N GLN A 67 1.14 -0.74 -4.43
CA GLN A 67 1.36 -0.92 -5.87
C GLN A 67 0.05 -0.87 -6.66
N GLU A 68 -0.99 -1.55 -6.18
CA GLU A 68 -2.34 -1.54 -6.76
C GLU A 68 -2.99 -0.15 -6.74
N PHE A 69 -2.67 0.67 -5.73
CA PHE A 69 -3.10 2.06 -5.70
C PHE A 69 -2.34 2.90 -6.73
N THR A 70 -1.02 2.82 -6.75
CA THR A 70 -0.17 3.56 -7.69
C THR A 70 -0.52 3.23 -9.14
N GLN A 71 -0.78 1.96 -9.44
CA GLN A 71 -1.23 1.54 -10.76
C GLN A 71 -2.57 2.20 -11.12
N ALA A 72 -3.57 2.12 -10.22
CA ALA A 72 -4.87 2.73 -10.45
C ALA A 72 -4.79 4.26 -10.60
N LEU A 73 -3.91 4.92 -9.85
CA LEU A 73 -3.63 6.35 -9.98
C LEU A 73 -3.01 6.66 -11.35
N ASN A 74 -1.99 5.91 -11.78
CA ASN A 74 -1.28 6.13 -13.04
C ASN A 74 -2.19 5.92 -14.25
N GLU A 75 -3.02 4.87 -14.22
CA GLU A 75 -4.04 4.60 -15.25
C GLU A 75 -5.00 5.78 -15.40
N LYS A 76 -5.41 6.36 -14.27
CA LYS A 76 -6.32 7.51 -14.22
C LYS A 76 -5.65 8.83 -14.63
N ALA A 77 -4.39 9.02 -14.28
CA ALA A 77 -3.58 10.19 -14.66
C ALA A 77 -3.09 10.13 -16.12
N GLY A 78 -3.26 9.00 -16.82
CA GLY A 78 -2.72 8.81 -18.16
C GLY A 78 -1.19 8.66 -18.20
N VAL A 79 -0.56 8.44 -17.05
CA VAL A 79 0.87 8.18 -16.94
C VAL A 79 1.08 6.70 -17.28
N LYS A 80 1.54 6.40 -18.50
CA LYS A 80 1.98 5.05 -18.84
C LYS A 80 3.19 4.72 -17.97
N SER A 81 3.04 3.82 -16.99
CA SER A 81 4.11 3.42 -16.07
C SER A 81 5.40 3.14 -16.83
N ALA A 82 6.42 3.99 -16.66
CA ALA A 82 7.78 3.78 -17.14
C ALA A 82 8.63 2.96 -16.15
N VAL A 83 8.01 2.26 -15.21
CA VAL A 83 8.71 1.46 -14.19
C VAL A 83 8.49 -0.02 -14.49
N ALA A 84 9.06 -0.46 -15.60
CA ALA A 84 9.36 -1.86 -15.86
C ALA A 84 10.86 -1.95 -16.14
N GLY A 85 11.63 -2.27 -15.11
CA GLY A 85 12.99 -2.81 -15.23
C GLY A 85 14.09 -1.84 -15.66
N ASP A 86 14.66 -1.11 -14.70
CA ASP A 86 16.11 -0.90 -14.70
C ASP A 86 16.67 -1.71 -13.52
N SER A 87 16.90 -3.00 -13.79
CA SER A 87 17.85 -3.81 -13.05
C SER A 87 18.91 -4.20 -14.07
N LYS A 88 20.03 -3.49 -14.02
CA LYS A 88 21.26 -3.84 -14.69
C LYS A 88 22.19 -4.51 -13.68
#